data_AF-A0A3B8VJD2-F1
#
_entry.id   AF-A0A3B8VJD2-F1
#
_cell.length_a   1.000
_cell.length_b   1.000
_cell.length_c   1.000
_cell.angle_alpha   90.00
_cell.angle_beta   90.00
_cell.angle_gamma   90.00
#
_symmetry.space_group_name_H-M   'P 1'
#
loop_
_entity.id
_entity.type
_entity.pdbx_description
1 polymer ?
#
loop_
_entity_poly.entity_id
_entity_poly.type
_entity_poly.pdbx_seq_one_letter_code
_entity_poly.pdbx_strand_id
1 'polypeptide(L)' 'EGLTEGKVFLDLSTSSPALIRDIYAKFAERGIHVLDAPVSG' A
#
# COMPACT_ATOMS: atom_id res chain seq x y z
N GLU A 1 8.81 -16.33 -0.79
CA GLU A 1 7.58 -15.95 -1.51
C GLU A 1 7.23 -14.49 -1.25
N GLY A 2 6.63 -13.79 -2.22
CA GLY A 2 6.38 -12.35 -2.16
C GLY A 2 4.96 -11.96 -1.74
N LEU A 3 4.54 -10.76 -2.14
CA LEU A 3 3.17 -10.26 -2.01
C LEU A 3 2.24 -10.98 -2.99
N THR A 4 1.22 -11.65 -2.44
CA THR A 4 0.20 -12.46 -3.12
C THR A 4 -1.18 -12.05 -2.62
N GLU A 5 -2.23 -12.49 -3.32
CA GLU A 5 -3.63 -12.25 -2.96
C GLU A 5 -3.91 -12.49 -1.46
N GLY A 6 -4.74 -11.62 -0.86
CA GLY A 6 -5.13 -11.64 0.54
C GLY A 6 -4.12 -11.02 1.51
N LYS A 7 -2.89 -10.71 1.07
CA LYS A 7 -1.90 -10.03 1.91
C LYS A 7 -2.14 -8.53 2.02
N VAL A 8 -1.54 -7.91 3.03
CA VAL A 8 -1.57 -6.47 3.27
C VAL A 8 -0.16 -5.88 3.12
N PHE A 9 -0.03 -4.82 2.34
CA PHE A 9 1.16 -3.98 2.25
C PHE A 9 0.96 -2.74 3.12
N LEU A 10 1.90 -2.46 4.03
CA LEU A 10 1.87 -1.28 4.88
C LEU A 10 2.91 -0.28 4.36
N ASP A 11 2.45 0.90 3.93
CA ASP A 11 3.35 2.01 3.61
C ASP A 11 3.60 2.84 4.87
N LEU A 12 4.87 2.87 5.30
CA LEU A 12 5.32 3.66 6.45
C LEU A 12 5.96 4.99 6.01
N SER A 13 6.04 5.22 4.71
CA SER A 13 6.68 6.40 4.14
C SER A 13 5.77 7.62 4.28
N THR A 14 6.34 8.77 4.61
CA THR A 14 5.63 10.04 4.48
C THR A 14 5.68 10.47 3.02
N SER A 15 4.60 10.21 2.28
CA SER A 15 4.49 10.51 0.85
C SER A 15 3.23 11.32 0.53
N SER A 16 3.01 11.62 -0.75
CA SER A 16 1.83 12.38 -1.16
C SER A 16 0.57 11.51 -1.17
N PRO A 17 -0.63 12.07 -0.85
CA PRO A 17 -1.87 11.31 -0.90
C PRO A 17 -2.20 10.73 -2.28
N ALA A 18 -1.73 11.37 -3.35
CA ALA A 18 -1.92 10.87 -4.72
C ALA A 18 -1.13 9.58 -4.95
N LEU A 19 0.12 9.51 -4.46
CA LEU A 19 0.97 8.35 -4.66
C LEU A 19 0.38 7.09 -4.02
N ILE A 20 -0.08 7.18 -2.77
CA ILE A 20 -0.61 5.99 -2.07
C ILE A 20 -1.92 5.49 -2.68
N ARG A 21 -2.73 6.38 -3.28
CA ARG A 21 -3.93 6.01 -4.05
C ARG A 21 -3.58 5.24 -5.32
N ASP A 22 -2.55 5.67 -6.04
CA ASP A 22 -2.07 4.96 -7.23
C ASP A 22 -1.49 3.58 -6.88
N ILE A 23 -0.78 3.48 -5.76
CA ILE A 23 -0.26 2.20 -5.24
C ILE A 23 -1.41 1.27 -4.88
N TYR A 24 -2.41 1.78 -4.14
CA TYR A 24 -3.61 1.02 -3.79
C TYR A 24 -4.30 0.44 -5.02
N ALA A 25 -4.54 1.26 -6.06
CA ALA A 25 -5.21 0.82 -7.28
C ALA A 25 -4.47 -0.36 -7.96
N LYS A 26 -3.14 -0.26 -8.09
CA LYS A 26 -2.31 -1.31 -8.70
C LYS A 26 -2.26 -2.60 -7.89
N PHE A 27 -2.35 -2.51 -6.56
CA PHE A 27 -2.31 -3.68 -5.68
C PHE A 27 -3.68 -4.36 -5.58
N ALA A 28 -4.76 -3.59 -5.66
CA ALA A 28 -6.13 -4.11 -5.70
C ALA A 28 -6.37 -5.04 -6.91
N GLU A 29 -5.78 -4.73 -8.08
CA GLU A 29 -5.81 -5.60 -9.26
C GLU A 29 -5.25 -7.01 -9.00
N ARG A 30 -4.40 -7.16 -7.97
CA ARG A 30 -3.76 -8.42 -7.58
C ARG A 30 -4.39 -9.04 -6.33
N GLY A 31 -5.52 -8.50 -5.86
CA GLY A 31 -6.18 -8.91 -4.62
C GLY A 31 -5.34 -8.63 -3.36
N ILE A 32 -4.46 -7.62 -3.42
CA ILE A 32 -3.58 -7.25 -2.31
C ILE A 32 -4.10 -5.97 -1.69
N HIS A 33 -4.20 -5.94 -0.36
CA HIS A 33 -4.61 -4.76 0.38
C HIS A 33 -3.42 -3.83 0.63
N VAL A 34 -3.68 -2.53 0.69
CA VAL A 34 -2.69 -1.50 1.02
C VAL A 34 -3.22 -0.67 2.19
N LEU A 35 -2.36 -0.40 3.17
CA LEU A 35 -2.63 0.48 4.31
C LEU A 35 -1.59 1.61 4.33
N ASP A 36 -2.08 2.85 4.36
CA ASP A 36 -1.28 4.06 4.54
C ASP A 36 -1.07 4.32 6.04
N ALA A 37 0.18 4.30 6.50
CA ALA A 37 0.55 4.44 7.91
C ALA A 37 1.85 5.24 8.09
N PRO A 38 1.90 6.52 7.66
CA PRO A 38 3.10 7.34 7.73
C PRO A 38 3.55 7.52 9.19
N VAL A 39 4.85 7.46 9.41
CA VAL A 39 5.44 7.64 10.75
C VAL A 39 5.94 9.07 10.95
N SER A 40 5.60 9.66 12.09
CA SER A 40 6.18 10.90 12.59
C SER A 40 6.93 10.61 13.88
N GLY A 41 8.25 10.81 13.88
CA GLY A 41 9.09 10.81 15.08
C GLY A 41 9.43 12.23 15.49
#